data_AF-A0A2H0DBC4-F1
#
_entry.id   AF-A0A2H0DBC4-F1
#
_cell.length_a   1.000
_cell.length_b   1.000
_cell.length_c   1.000
_cell.angle_alpha   90.00
_cell.angle_beta   90.00
_cell.angle_gamma   90.00
#
_symmetry.space_group_name_H-M   'P 1'
#
loop_
_entity.id
_entity.type
_entity.pdbx_description
1 polymer ?
#
loop_
_entity_poly.entity_id
_entity_poly.type
_entity_poly.pdbx_seq_one_letter_code
_entity_poly.pdbx_strand_id
1 'polypeptide(L)' 'MSQNTASKMINRKISVAPMMDWTDRHCRYFHRLLSSEILLYTEMVTSA' A
#
# COMPACT_ATOMS: atom_id res chain seq x y z
N MET A 1 12.54 8.52 31.37
CA MET A 1 11.60 7.74 30.54
C MET A 1 10.84 8.69 29.61
N SER A 2 11.11 8.70 28.31
CA SER A 2 10.15 9.21 27.31
C SER A 2 10.52 8.60 25.96
N GLN A 3 10.04 7.37 25.74
CA GLN A 3 10.09 6.75 24.42
C GLN A 3 9.08 7.52 23.56
N ASN A 4 9.55 8.49 22.78
CA ASN A 4 8.72 9.19 21.81
C ASN A 4 8.42 8.22 20.65
N THR A 5 7.47 7.33 20.86
CA THR A 5 6.93 6.44 19.85
C THR A 5 6.11 7.29 18.90
N ALA A 6 6.79 7.98 17.98
CA ALA A 6 6.17 8.52 16.78
C ALA A 6 5.63 7.33 15.97
N SER A 7 4.45 6.86 16.34
CA SER A 7 3.65 5.89 15.63
C SER A 7 3.38 6.48 14.27
N LYS A 8 4.23 6.12 13.28
CA LYS A 8 4.09 6.51 11.89
C LYS A 8 2.70 6.05 11.43
N MET A 9 1.72 6.95 11.50
CA MET A 9 0.35 6.65 11.14
C MET A 9 0.33 6.36 9.65
N ILE A 10 0.06 5.10 9.31
CA ILE A 10 -0.11 4.69 7.92
C ILE A 10 -1.32 5.46 7.35
N ASN A 11 -1.09 6.28 6.33
CA ASN A 11 -2.12 7.10 5.68
C ASN A 11 -3.12 6.17 4.95
N ARG A 12 -4.32 6.03 5.51
CA ARG A 12 -5.40 5.14 5.01
C ARG A 12 -6.44 5.86 4.16
N LYS A 13 -6.21 7.12 3.80
CA LYS A 13 -7.17 7.90 3.02
C LYS A 13 -7.34 7.35 1.60
N ILE A 14 -6.29 6.77 1.05
CA ILE A 14 -6.26 6.22 -0.31
C ILE A 14 -5.60 4.84 -0.24
N SER A 15 -6.34 3.82 -0.65
CA SER A 15 -5.87 2.44 -0.76
C SER A 15 -6.24 1.84 -2.11
N VAL A 16 -5.43 0.89 -2.56
CA VAL A 16 -5.58 0.25 -3.88
C VAL A 16 -5.94 -1.21 -3.68
N ALA A 17 -7.13 -1.62 -4.13
CA ALA A 17 -7.63 -2.97 -3.95
C ALA A 17 -6.74 -4.03 -4.64
N PRO A 18 -6.56 -5.22 -4.05
CA PRO A 18 -5.85 -6.32 -4.67
C PRO A 18 -6.72 -6.96 -5.75
N MET A 19 -6.36 -6.79 -7.03
CA MET A 19 -7.01 -7.47 -8.16
C MET A 19 -5.99 -8.40 -8.85
N MET A 20 -6.34 -9.69 -9.00
CA MET A 20 -5.55 -10.71 -9.69
C MET A 20 -5.41 -10.32 -11.19
N ASP A 21 -4.22 -10.51 -11.77
CA ASP A 21 -3.84 -10.19 -13.16
C ASP A 21 -3.90 -8.71 -13.64
N TRP A 22 -4.52 -7.78 -12.90
CA TRP A 22 -4.62 -6.37 -13.33
C TRP A 22 -3.73 -5.41 -12.52
N THR A 23 -3.52 -5.66 -11.22
CA THR A 23 -2.74 -4.77 -10.32
C THR A 23 -1.27 -5.17 -10.21
N ASP A 24 -0.69 -5.67 -11.30
CA ASP A 24 0.71 -6.05 -11.34
C ASP A 24 1.61 -4.79 -11.32
N ARG A 25 2.91 -4.98 -11.09
CA ARG A 25 3.95 -4.00 -10.74
C ARG A 25 3.84 -2.59 -11.33
N HIS A 26 3.35 -2.43 -12.56
CA HIS A 26 3.16 -1.15 -13.24
C HIS A 26 2.16 -0.23 -12.54
N CYS A 27 1.03 -0.76 -12.07
CA CYS A 27 0.01 0.02 -11.36
C CYS A 27 0.55 0.52 -10.01
N ARG A 28 1.26 -0.35 -9.28
CA ARG A 28 1.97 0.02 -8.04
C ARG A 28 3.01 1.11 -8.28
N TYR A 29 3.76 1.03 -9.38
CA TYR A 29 4.78 2.02 -9.73
C TYR A 29 4.17 3.38 -10.09
N PHE A 30 3.12 3.40 -10.91
CA PHE A 30 2.39 4.62 -11.24
C PHE A 30 1.81 5.30 -10.00
N HIS A 31 1.19 4.53 -9.09
CA HIS A 31 0.69 5.07 -7.83
C HIS A 31 1.81 5.63 -6.94
N ARG A 32 3.01 5.02 -6.94
CA ARG A 32 4.18 5.57 -6.22
C ARG A 32 4.70 6.88 -6.82
N LEU A 33 4.59 7.06 -8.13
CA LEU A 33 4.93 8.33 -8.79
C LEU A 33 3.92 9.44 -8.48
N LEU A 34 2.63 9.09 -8.36
CA LEU A 34 1.58 10.05 -8.01
C LEU A 34 1.58 10.43 -6.53
N SER A 35 1.81 9.46 -5.64
CA SER A 35 1.86 9.72 -4.20
C SER A 35 2.61 8.63 -3.45
N SER A 36 3.58 9.04 -2.64
CA SER A 36 4.41 8.16 -1.82
C SER A 36 3.66 7.55 -0.64
N GLU A 37 2.51 8.11 -0.26
CA GLU A 37 1.73 7.73 0.93
C GLU A 37 0.54 6.80 0.64
N ILE A 38 0.31 6.41 -0.62
CA ILE A 38 -0.79 5.49 -0.96
C ILE A 38 -0.53 4.10 -0.38
N LEU A 39 -1.57 3.53 0.24
CA LEU A 39 -1.53 2.17 0.74
C LEU A 39 -1.77 1.17 -0.40
N LEU A 40 -0.72 0.43 -0.75
CA LEU A 40 -0.75 -0.57 -1.82
C LEU A 40 -0.90 -1.97 -1.23
N TYR A 41 -1.97 -2.67 -1.58
CA TYR A 41 -2.10 -4.10 -1.29
C TYR A 41 -1.38 -4.91 -2.37
N THR A 42 -0.75 -6.02 -1.96
CA THR A 42 -0.11 -6.99 -2.87
C THR A 42 -1.15 -7.85 -3.58
N GLU A 43 -0.74 -8.65 -4.57
CA GLU A 43 -1.64 -9.58 -5.26
C GLU A 43 -2.44 -10.44 -4.28
N MET A 44 -3.66 -10.80 -4.69
CA MET A 44 -4.52 -11.72 -3.93
C MET A 44 -3.84 -13.10 -3.89
N VAL A 45 -3.35 -13.50 -2.71
CA VAL A 45 -2.79 -14.84 -2.48
C VAL A 45 -3.92 -15.77 -2.08
N THR A 46 -4.29 -16.70 -2.96
CA THR A 46 -5.19 -17.82 -2.60
C THR A 46 -4.41 -18.87 -1.83
N SER A 47 -4.71 -19.03 -0.54
CA SER A 47 -4.22 -20.17 0.24
C SER A 47 -4.97 -21.44 -0.20
N ALA A 48 -4.23 -22.46 -0.61
CA ALA A 48 -4.75 -23.80 -0.90
C ALA A 48 -4.94 -24.63 0.37
#